data_AF-A0A078MP53-F1
#
_entry.id   AF-A0A078MP53-F1
#
_cell.length_a   1.000
_cell.length_b   1.000
_cell.length_c   1.000
_cell.angle_alpha   90.00
_cell.angle_beta   90.00
_cell.angle_gamma   90.00
#
_symmetry.space_group_name_H-M   'P 1'
#
loop_
_entity.id
_entity.type
_entity.pdbx_description
1 polymer ?
#
loop_
_entity_poly.entity_id
_entity_poly.type
_entity_poly.pdbx_seq_one_letter_code
_entity_poly.pdbx_strand_id
1 'polypeptide(L)'
;MIVELPDTTTSKVSKKIVAMREQGGVVTLGRVLTLVVSTKPDFVEEAIAAANEASREHPCRIIVLAEGSPEEPTRLDAEIRVGGDAGASEVIVLSGQGELAGESESMVSALLLPDAPIVAWWPHGIPDNPSLTPLGRIAHRRITDAGNEADPRQALLSLSDSYTAGDTDLSWTRLTSWRGQLAAVLDQAGMPPVTGTVVEGAPDSASTYLMAAWLEHALQVPAEIIADPEVTGLRRVRLLHADGSVELHRPGDTMAFLHQPGQPRQRIALPRRSLRDCLAEELRRLDPDEVFGEVLTEGLAKCLSREGATP
;
A
#
# COMPACT_ATOMS: atom_id res chain seq x y z
N MET A 1 -23.47 -0.67 14.49
CA MET A 1 -23.65 -1.54 15.67
C MET A 1 -22.37 -2.34 15.86
N ILE A 2 -21.87 -2.39 17.09
CA ILE A 2 -20.72 -3.21 17.50
C ILE A 2 -21.20 -4.32 18.42
N VAL A 3 -20.72 -5.54 18.20
CA VAL A 3 -20.97 -6.71 19.04
C VAL A 3 -19.63 -7.24 19.53
N GLU A 4 -19.41 -7.19 20.84
CA GLU A 4 -18.21 -7.70 21.50
C GLU A 4 -18.40 -9.18 21.86
N LEU A 5 -17.34 -9.97 21.67
CA LEU A 5 -17.23 -11.37 22.05
C LEU A 5 -15.90 -11.59 22.80
N PRO A 6 -15.83 -11.26 24.10
CA PRO A 6 -14.65 -11.54 24.90
C PRO A 6 -14.48 -13.05 25.10
N ASP A 7 -13.23 -13.51 25.23
CA ASP A 7 -12.86 -14.92 25.47
C ASP A 7 -13.61 -15.91 24.57
N THR A 8 -13.43 -15.73 23.26
CA THR A 8 -14.18 -16.38 22.20
C THR A 8 -13.33 -17.32 21.36
N THR A 9 -13.94 -17.90 20.33
CA THR A 9 -13.25 -18.64 19.27
C THR A 9 -13.74 -18.18 17.92
N THR A 10 -12.90 -18.33 16.88
CA THR A 10 -13.26 -17.99 15.49
C THR A 10 -14.55 -18.68 15.02
N SER A 11 -14.81 -19.90 15.50
CA SER A 11 -16.05 -20.63 15.26
C SER A 11 -17.28 -19.96 15.90
N LYS A 12 -17.15 -19.43 17.13
CA LYS A 12 -18.23 -18.67 17.79
C LYS A 12 -18.49 -17.35 17.06
N VAL A 13 -17.44 -16.65 16.62
CA VAL A 13 -17.53 -15.42 15.82
C VAL A 13 -18.26 -15.70 14.50
N SER A 14 -17.85 -16.73 13.76
CA SER A 14 -18.49 -17.14 12.50
C SER A 14 -19.98 -17.46 12.67
N LYS A 15 -20.34 -18.23 13.72
CA LYS A 15 -21.76 -18.51 14.06
C LYS A 15 -22.54 -17.23 14.38
N LYS A 16 -21.94 -16.28 15.10
CA LYS A 16 -22.58 -15.01 15.45
C LYS A 16 -22.85 -14.17 14.21
N ILE A 17 -21.91 -14.13 13.26
CA ILE A 17 -22.08 -13.45 11.98
C ILE A 17 -23.27 -14.02 11.21
N VAL A 18 -23.36 -15.35 11.09
CA VAL A 18 -24.49 -16.02 10.41
C VAL A 18 -25.82 -15.67 11.08
N ALA A 19 -25.91 -15.79 12.40
CA ALA A 19 -27.13 -15.47 13.14
C ALA A 19 -27.55 -14.00 12.96
N MET A 20 -26.59 -13.06 12.92
CA MET A 20 -26.88 -11.64 12.70
C MET A 20 -27.44 -11.36 11.30
N ARG A 21 -27.00 -12.11 10.27
CA ARG A 21 -27.55 -11.97 8.91
C ARG A 21 -28.99 -12.46 8.82
N GLU A 22 -29.26 -13.62 9.43
CA GLU A 22 -30.60 -14.19 9.48
C GLU A 22 -31.59 -13.27 10.19
N GLN A 23 -31.16 -12.65 11.30
CA GLN A 23 -31.98 -11.69 12.06
C GLN A 23 -32.17 -10.36 11.34
N GLY A 24 -31.15 -9.88 10.62
CA GLY A 24 -31.18 -8.58 9.94
C GLY A 24 -31.93 -8.56 8.62
N GLY A 25 -32.41 -9.71 8.12
CA GLY A 25 -33.08 -9.81 6.82
C GLY A 25 -32.19 -9.38 5.63
N VAL A 26 -30.87 -9.35 5.82
CA VAL A 26 -29.93 -8.77 4.87
C VAL A 26 -29.75 -9.70 3.67
N VAL A 27 -30.14 -9.17 2.51
CA VAL A 27 -29.87 -9.68 1.16
C VAL A 27 -28.36 -9.90 0.99
N THR A 28 -27.99 -11.01 0.35
CA THR A 28 -26.62 -11.40 -0.01
C THR A 28 -25.78 -10.17 -0.38
N LEU A 29 -24.83 -9.80 0.49
CA LEU A 29 -23.83 -8.79 0.14
C LEU A 29 -22.98 -9.40 -0.98
N GLY A 30 -23.03 -8.81 -2.17
CA GLY A 30 -22.19 -9.19 -3.32
C GLY A 30 -20.72 -8.85 -3.06
N ARG A 31 -20.12 -9.55 -2.10
CA ARG A 31 -18.73 -9.36 -1.70
C ARG A 31 -17.83 -10.02 -2.72
N VAL A 32 -16.78 -9.31 -3.11
CA VAL A 32 -15.87 -9.74 -4.17
C VAL A 32 -14.50 -10.17 -3.65
N LEU A 33 -14.18 -9.89 -2.37
CA LEU A 33 -12.92 -10.30 -1.73
C LEU A 33 -13.02 -10.31 -0.19
N THR A 34 -12.03 -10.93 0.45
CA THR A 34 -11.73 -10.76 1.88
C THR A 34 -10.43 -9.97 2.04
N LEU A 35 -10.49 -8.83 2.72
CA LEU A 35 -9.31 -8.05 3.11
C LEU A 35 -8.94 -8.41 4.55
N VAL A 36 -7.76 -9.01 4.72
CA VAL A 36 -7.18 -9.34 6.01
C VAL A 36 -6.10 -8.31 6.32
N VAL A 37 -6.22 -7.62 7.44
CA VAL A 37 -5.30 -6.58 7.88
C VAL A 37 -4.57 -7.07 9.12
N SER A 38 -3.24 -7.07 9.13
CA SER A 38 -2.45 -7.32 10.33
C SER A 38 -1.85 -6.02 10.82
N THR A 39 -2.16 -5.61 12.05
CA THR A 39 -1.73 -4.31 12.57
C THR A 39 -1.60 -4.31 14.09
N LYS A 40 -0.91 -3.32 14.63
CA LYS A 40 -0.81 -3.10 16.08
C LYS A 40 -2.11 -2.48 16.63
N PRO A 41 -2.44 -2.69 17.92
CA PRO A 41 -3.66 -2.19 18.54
C PRO A 41 -3.91 -0.69 18.33
N ASP A 42 -2.86 0.12 18.42
CA ASP A 42 -2.95 1.59 18.30
C ASP A 42 -3.39 2.07 16.91
N PHE A 43 -3.23 1.24 15.87
CA PHE A 43 -3.54 1.58 14.47
C PHE A 43 -4.82 0.90 13.95
N VAL A 44 -5.54 0.14 14.78
CA VAL A 44 -6.74 -0.62 14.36
C VAL A 44 -7.80 0.31 13.77
N GLU A 45 -8.11 1.43 14.41
CA GLU A 45 -9.17 2.34 13.94
C GLU A 45 -8.81 3.04 12.64
N GLU A 46 -7.54 3.42 12.45
CA GLU A 46 -7.07 4.01 11.19
C GLU A 46 -7.18 3.01 10.04
N ALA A 47 -6.75 1.76 10.28
CA ALA A 47 -6.82 0.69 9.31
C ALA A 47 -8.28 0.36 8.93
N ILE A 48 -9.19 0.29 9.92
CA ILE A 48 -10.63 0.09 9.69
C ILE A 48 -11.20 1.24 8.87
N ALA A 49 -10.85 2.49 9.18
CA ALA A 49 -11.35 3.66 8.45
C ALA A 49 -10.90 3.63 6.98
N ALA A 50 -9.65 3.24 6.70
CA ALA A 50 -9.15 3.11 5.33
C ALA A 50 -9.80 1.94 4.57
N ALA A 51 -9.90 0.77 5.21
CA ALA A 51 -10.53 -0.41 4.64
C ALA A 51 -12.02 -0.20 4.34
N ASN A 52 -12.74 0.47 5.24
CA ASN A 52 -14.16 0.80 5.04
C ASN A 52 -14.38 1.69 3.82
N GLU A 53 -13.52 2.69 3.59
CA GLU A 53 -13.63 3.55 2.42
C GLU A 53 -13.33 2.78 1.13
N ALA A 54 -12.23 2.02 1.11
CA ALA A 54 -11.88 1.18 -0.04
C ALA A 54 -12.99 0.17 -0.38
N SER A 55 -13.70 -0.32 0.64
CA SER A 55 -14.81 -1.26 0.45
C SER A 55 -16.06 -0.67 -0.20
N ARG A 56 -16.16 0.66 -0.31
CA ARG A 56 -17.25 1.33 -1.05
C ARG A 56 -17.10 1.13 -2.55
N GLU A 57 -15.87 1.10 -3.05
CA GLU A 57 -15.56 0.76 -4.44
C GLU A 57 -15.46 -0.75 -4.63
N HIS A 58 -14.97 -1.47 -3.62
CA HIS A 58 -14.69 -2.91 -3.67
C HIS A 58 -15.36 -3.65 -2.50
N PRO A 59 -16.68 -3.97 -2.58
CA PRO A 59 -17.41 -4.59 -1.48
C PRO A 59 -16.71 -5.86 -0.96
N CYS A 60 -16.27 -5.84 0.30
CA CYS A 60 -15.45 -6.90 0.86
C CYS A 60 -15.85 -7.27 2.30
N ARG A 61 -15.34 -8.40 2.79
CA ARG A 61 -15.26 -8.66 4.23
C ARG A 61 -13.92 -8.14 4.72
N ILE A 62 -13.93 -7.39 5.82
CA ILE A 62 -12.71 -6.88 6.45
C ILE A 62 -12.47 -7.69 7.72
N ILE A 63 -11.28 -8.29 7.85
CA ILE A 63 -10.83 -8.98 9.05
C ILE A 63 -9.57 -8.27 9.53
N VAL A 64 -9.61 -7.68 10.72
CA VAL A 64 -8.45 -7.02 11.32
C VAL A 64 -7.91 -7.92 12.43
N LEU A 65 -6.63 -8.28 12.31
CA LEU A 65 -5.87 -8.92 13.37
C LEU A 65 -5.10 -7.82 14.11
N ALA A 66 -5.52 -7.55 15.34
CA ALA A 66 -4.80 -6.68 16.26
C ALA A 66 -3.76 -7.52 17.01
N GLU A 67 -2.49 -7.22 16.82
CA GLU A 67 -1.39 -7.89 17.49
C GLU A 67 -1.52 -7.78 19.02
N GLY A 68 -1.26 -8.89 19.71
CA GLY A 68 -1.29 -8.97 21.16
C GLY A 68 0.08 -9.04 21.80
N SER A 69 0.08 -9.26 23.11
CA SER A 69 1.27 -9.62 23.86
C SER A 69 1.41 -11.14 23.91
N PRO A 70 2.57 -11.71 23.50
CA PRO A 70 2.84 -13.14 23.64
C PRO A 70 3.09 -13.55 25.10
N GLU A 71 3.29 -12.59 26.01
CA GLU A 71 3.56 -12.83 27.43
C GLU A 71 2.27 -13.03 28.26
N GLU A 72 1.12 -12.63 27.71
CA GLU A 72 -0.19 -12.77 28.35
C GLU A 72 -0.77 -14.18 28.18
N PRO A 73 -1.72 -14.62 29.03
CA PRO A 73 -2.41 -15.90 28.84
C PRO A 73 -3.13 -15.97 27.49
N THR A 74 -3.08 -17.15 26.84
CA THR A 74 -3.75 -17.38 25.56
C THR A 74 -5.24 -17.09 25.64
N ARG A 75 -5.69 -16.07 24.89
CA ARG A 75 -7.09 -15.62 24.80
C ARG A 75 -7.34 -15.05 23.41
N LEU A 76 -8.59 -15.14 22.95
CA LEU A 76 -9.05 -14.41 21.76
C LEU A 76 -10.26 -13.57 22.13
N ASP A 77 -10.18 -12.27 21.91
CA ASP A 77 -11.32 -11.37 21.94
C ASP A 77 -11.71 -11.00 20.50
N ALA A 78 -12.99 -10.72 20.27
CA ALA A 78 -13.45 -10.29 18.96
C ALA A 78 -14.51 -9.21 19.01
N GLU A 79 -14.55 -8.38 17.96
CA GLU A 79 -15.63 -7.45 17.68
C GLU A 79 -16.21 -7.72 16.30
N ILE A 80 -17.53 -7.69 16.19
CA ILE A 80 -18.23 -7.69 14.91
C ILE A 80 -18.89 -6.32 14.75
N ARG A 81 -18.46 -5.56 13.75
CA ARG A 81 -19.03 -4.25 13.40
C ARG A 81 -19.85 -4.38 12.11
N VAL A 82 -21.07 -3.86 12.15
CA VAL A 82 -22.03 -3.87 11.03
C VAL A 82 -22.79 -2.55 10.92
N GLY A 83 -23.25 -2.21 9.71
CA GLY A 83 -23.99 -0.98 9.45
C GLY A 83 -23.06 0.24 9.49
N GLY A 84 -23.48 1.34 10.12
CA GLY A 84 -22.70 2.60 10.16
C GLY A 84 -21.23 2.45 10.58
N ASP A 85 -20.92 1.49 11.45
CA ASP A 85 -19.55 1.23 11.96
C ASP A 85 -18.69 0.38 11.00
N ALA A 86 -19.28 -0.17 9.93
CA ALA A 86 -18.59 -0.97 8.92
C ALA A 86 -18.90 -0.51 7.48
N GLY A 87 -19.64 0.61 7.33
CA GLY A 87 -20.06 1.12 6.03
C GLY A 87 -20.82 0.08 5.20
N ALA A 88 -20.31 -0.18 3.99
CA ALA A 88 -20.85 -1.20 3.07
C ALA A 88 -20.42 -2.63 3.42
N SER A 89 -19.55 -2.78 4.42
CA SER A 89 -18.85 -4.02 4.76
C SER A 89 -19.29 -4.62 6.09
N GLU A 90 -18.74 -5.79 6.39
CA GLU A 90 -18.75 -6.41 7.70
C GLU A 90 -17.31 -6.45 8.18
N VAL A 91 -17.03 -5.79 9.29
CA VAL A 91 -15.69 -5.70 9.88
C VAL A 91 -15.63 -6.62 11.08
N ILE A 92 -14.60 -7.45 11.13
CA ILE A 92 -14.34 -8.37 12.23
C ILE A 92 -12.98 -8.01 12.79
N VAL A 93 -12.91 -7.56 14.04
CA VAL A 93 -11.64 -7.33 14.74
C VAL A 93 -11.38 -8.53 15.62
N LEU A 94 -10.16 -9.07 15.53
CA LEU A 94 -9.68 -10.18 16.35
C LEU A 94 -8.45 -9.70 17.12
N SER A 95 -8.51 -9.80 18.45
CA SER A 95 -7.41 -9.42 19.34
C SER A 95 -6.98 -10.65 20.12
N GLY A 96 -5.90 -11.28 19.66
CA GLY A 96 -5.35 -12.47 20.31
C GLY A 96 -4.30 -12.10 21.34
N GLN A 97 -4.06 -12.97 22.33
CA GLN A 97 -3.02 -12.85 23.35
C GLN A 97 -2.30 -14.20 23.50
N GLY A 98 -1.13 -14.21 24.09
CA GLY A 98 -0.33 -15.43 24.30
C GLY A 98 0.02 -16.11 22.97
N GLU A 99 -0.33 -17.38 22.82
CA GLU A 99 -0.10 -18.14 21.58
C GLU A 99 -0.87 -17.58 20.36
N LEU A 100 -1.87 -16.72 20.57
CA LEU A 100 -2.66 -16.06 19.53
C LEU A 100 -2.26 -14.60 19.30
N ALA A 101 -1.17 -14.13 19.92
CA ALA A 101 -0.74 -12.73 19.83
C ALA A 101 -0.28 -12.31 18.42
N GLY A 102 0.24 -13.26 17.64
CA GLY A 102 0.69 -13.01 16.27
C GLY A 102 -0.33 -13.46 15.22
N GLU A 103 -0.04 -13.13 13.96
CA GLU A 103 -0.85 -13.58 12.83
C GLU A 103 -0.87 -15.11 12.68
N SER A 104 -2.03 -15.66 12.33
CA SER A 104 -2.20 -17.09 12.08
C SER A 104 -3.32 -17.33 11.07
N GLU A 105 -3.09 -18.28 10.16
CA GLU A 105 -4.10 -18.73 9.21
C GLU A 105 -5.36 -19.22 9.95
N SER A 106 -5.20 -19.97 11.05
CA SER A 106 -6.32 -20.55 11.81
C SER A 106 -7.24 -19.51 12.44
N MET A 107 -6.72 -18.30 12.69
CA MET A 107 -7.52 -17.18 13.22
C MET A 107 -8.50 -16.63 12.18
N VAL A 108 -8.18 -16.77 10.89
CA VAL A 108 -8.99 -16.19 9.82
C VAL A 108 -9.76 -17.24 9.01
N SER A 109 -9.31 -18.49 8.94
CA SER A 109 -9.87 -19.51 8.02
C SER A 109 -11.40 -19.63 8.07
N ALA A 110 -11.98 -19.68 9.28
CA ALA A 110 -13.43 -19.84 9.47
C ALA A 110 -14.26 -18.57 9.14
N LEU A 111 -13.58 -17.46 8.89
CA LEU A 111 -14.12 -16.14 8.61
C LEU A 111 -13.88 -15.71 7.15
N LEU A 112 -13.10 -16.47 6.38
CA LEU A 112 -12.90 -16.19 4.95
C LEU A 112 -14.22 -16.38 4.19
N LEU A 113 -14.38 -15.62 3.11
CA LEU A 113 -15.46 -15.87 2.15
C LEU A 113 -15.07 -17.03 1.24
N PRO A 114 -15.95 -18.03 1.03
CA PRO A 114 -15.68 -19.11 0.10
C PRO A 114 -15.53 -18.55 -1.32
N ASP A 115 -14.55 -19.07 -2.05
CA ASP A 115 -14.29 -18.77 -3.47
C ASP A 115 -14.03 -17.28 -3.81
N ALA A 116 -13.74 -16.47 -2.79
CA ALA A 116 -13.35 -15.07 -2.98
C ALA A 116 -11.83 -14.91 -2.79
N PRO A 117 -11.17 -14.05 -3.57
CA PRO A 117 -9.77 -13.75 -3.38
C PRO A 117 -9.51 -13.14 -1.99
N ILE A 118 -8.32 -13.44 -1.47
CA ILE A 118 -7.85 -12.97 -0.17
C ILE A 118 -6.76 -11.95 -0.43
N VAL A 119 -6.89 -10.78 0.19
CA VAL A 119 -5.87 -9.72 0.18
C VAL A 119 -5.34 -9.59 1.59
N ALA A 120 -4.02 -9.73 1.77
CA ALA A 120 -3.36 -9.45 3.03
C ALA A 120 -2.74 -8.04 2.98
N TRP A 121 -2.89 -7.27 4.05
CA TRP A 121 -2.38 -5.91 4.14
C TRP A 121 -1.69 -5.66 5.50
N TRP A 122 -0.43 -5.22 5.43
CA TRP A 122 0.36 -4.75 6.56
C TRP A 122 0.60 -3.24 6.42
N PRO A 123 -0.22 -2.38 7.07
CA PRO A 123 -0.04 -0.93 7.04
C PRO A 123 1.25 -0.46 7.75
N HIS A 124 1.76 -1.28 8.66
CA HIS A 124 2.95 -1.08 9.47
C HIS A 124 3.55 -2.45 9.83
N GLY A 125 4.80 -2.48 10.28
CA GLY A 125 5.42 -3.70 10.77
C GLY A 125 5.56 -4.74 9.66
N ILE A 126 6.10 -4.30 8.51
CA ILE A 126 6.25 -5.14 7.33
C ILE A 126 7.04 -6.42 7.70
N PRO A 127 6.50 -7.62 7.44
CA PRO A 127 7.24 -8.86 7.64
C PRO A 127 8.45 -8.96 6.72
N ASP A 128 9.53 -9.62 7.18
CA ASP A 128 10.75 -9.82 6.37
C ASP A 128 10.47 -10.47 5.00
N ASN A 129 9.50 -11.39 4.97
CA ASN A 129 9.00 -11.99 3.73
C ASN A 129 7.47 -12.10 3.80
N PRO A 130 6.73 -11.14 3.23
CA PRO A 130 5.28 -11.14 3.24
C PRO A 130 4.68 -12.43 2.67
N SER A 131 5.26 -13.02 1.62
CA SER A 131 4.75 -14.24 0.98
C SER A 131 4.84 -15.50 1.85
N LEU A 132 5.76 -15.54 2.80
CA LEU A 132 5.98 -16.70 3.68
C LEU A 132 5.24 -16.60 5.02
N THR A 133 4.65 -15.44 5.33
CA THR A 133 3.79 -15.27 6.50
C THR A 133 2.57 -16.21 6.46
N PRO A 134 1.98 -16.55 7.62
CA PRO A 134 0.73 -17.30 7.67
C PRO A 134 -0.39 -16.69 6.79
N LEU A 135 -0.52 -15.36 6.78
CA LEU A 135 -1.52 -14.67 5.95
C LEU A 135 -1.11 -14.60 4.47
N GLY A 136 0.17 -14.35 4.20
CA GLY A 136 0.67 -14.20 2.85
C GLY A 136 0.58 -15.49 2.02
N ARG A 137 0.76 -16.65 2.66
CA ARG A 137 0.64 -17.96 1.99
C ARG A 137 -0.76 -18.26 1.46
N ILE A 138 -1.80 -17.68 2.07
CA ILE A 138 -3.19 -17.82 1.60
C ILE A 138 -3.66 -16.62 0.76
N ALA A 139 -2.91 -15.52 0.77
CA ALA A 139 -3.28 -14.29 0.09
C ALA A 139 -2.91 -14.33 -1.41
N HIS A 140 -3.84 -13.85 -2.22
CA HIS A 140 -3.65 -13.67 -3.66
C HIS A 140 -2.86 -12.38 -3.94
N ARG A 141 -3.14 -11.33 -3.16
CA ARG A 141 -2.46 -10.03 -3.18
C ARG A 141 -1.94 -9.70 -1.79
N ARG A 142 -0.70 -9.20 -1.69
CA ARG A 142 -0.03 -8.85 -0.43
C ARG A 142 0.42 -7.40 -0.51
N ILE A 143 -0.14 -6.56 0.34
CA ILE A 143 0.04 -5.11 0.33
C ILE A 143 0.87 -4.71 1.55
N THR A 144 1.96 -3.98 1.33
CA THR A 144 2.80 -3.37 2.38
C THR A 144 2.76 -1.85 2.29
N ASP A 145 3.29 -1.14 3.28
CA ASP A 145 3.50 0.32 3.20
C ASP A 145 4.85 0.72 3.79
N ALA A 146 5.90 0.63 2.98
CA ALA A 146 7.27 0.96 3.37
C ALA A 146 7.43 2.42 3.82
N GLY A 147 6.52 3.30 3.40
CA GLY A 147 6.49 4.70 3.83
C GLY A 147 6.14 4.88 5.31
N ASN A 148 5.62 3.85 5.97
CA ASN A 148 5.30 3.85 7.40
C ASN A 148 6.36 3.17 8.28
N GLU A 149 7.44 2.65 7.69
CA GLU A 149 8.55 2.05 8.43
C GLU A 149 9.53 3.11 8.93
N ALA A 150 10.28 2.78 9.99
CA ALA A 150 11.27 3.68 10.57
C ALA A 150 12.44 4.00 9.61
N ASP A 151 12.80 3.03 8.77
CA ASP A 151 13.76 3.20 7.67
C ASP A 151 13.12 2.68 6.37
N PRO A 152 12.44 3.57 5.62
CA PRO A 152 11.77 3.20 4.37
C PRO A 152 12.72 2.70 3.29
N ARG A 153 13.98 3.15 3.30
CA ARG A 153 15.00 2.68 2.35
C ARG A 153 15.35 1.23 2.66
N GLN A 154 15.64 0.91 3.91
CA GLN A 154 15.94 -0.46 4.32
C GLN A 154 14.73 -1.38 4.13
N ALA A 155 13.51 -0.90 4.42
CA ALA A 155 12.29 -1.68 4.18
C ALA A 155 12.14 -2.07 2.70
N LEU A 156 12.35 -1.14 1.77
CA LEU A 156 12.31 -1.45 0.33
C LEU A 156 13.41 -2.43 -0.10
N LEU A 157 14.62 -2.33 0.47
CA LEU A 157 15.70 -3.28 0.21
C LEU A 157 15.35 -4.69 0.70
N SER A 158 14.82 -4.82 1.91
CA SER A 158 14.36 -6.11 2.45
C SER A 158 13.23 -6.72 1.60
N LEU A 159 12.28 -5.88 1.14
CA LEU A 159 11.21 -6.32 0.23
C LEU A 159 11.75 -6.74 -1.14
N SER A 160 12.79 -6.07 -1.65
CA SER A 160 13.46 -6.46 -2.89
C SER A 160 14.06 -7.87 -2.79
N ASP A 161 14.66 -8.22 -1.64
CA ASP A 161 15.28 -9.52 -1.43
C ASP A 161 14.26 -10.67 -1.31
N SER A 162 13.02 -10.37 -0.89
CA SER A 162 11.98 -11.35 -0.61
C SER A 162 10.78 -11.31 -1.57
N TYR A 163 10.84 -10.46 -2.60
CA TYR A 163 9.74 -10.22 -3.53
C TYR A 163 9.17 -11.49 -4.14
N THR A 164 7.85 -11.60 -4.11
CA THR A 164 7.09 -12.64 -4.81
C THR A 164 5.95 -12.02 -5.62
N ALA A 165 5.66 -12.57 -6.80
CA ALA A 165 4.56 -12.10 -7.63
C ALA A 165 3.23 -12.02 -6.84
N GLY A 166 2.59 -10.86 -6.86
CA GLY A 166 1.42 -10.53 -6.03
C GLY A 166 1.73 -9.64 -4.83
N ASP A 167 3.01 -9.37 -4.55
CA ASP A 167 3.44 -8.34 -3.61
C ASP A 167 3.31 -6.96 -4.25
N THR A 168 2.95 -5.97 -3.44
CA THR A 168 2.87 -4.55 -3.80
C THR A 168 3.12 -3.69 -2.58
N ASP A 169 3.48 -2.42 -2.78
CA ASP A 169 3.68 -1.46 -1.72
C ASP A 169 2.90 -0.17 -1.98
N LEU A 170 2.21 0.35 -0.97
CA LEU A 170 1.39 1.56 -1.15
C LEU A 170 2.24 2.82 -1.43
N SER A 171 3.55 2.80 -1.18
CA SER A 171 4.48 3.85 -1.61
C SER A 171 4.62 3.89 -3.13
N TRP A 172 4.48 2.75 -3.81
CA TRP A 172 4.42 2.66 -5.27
C TRP A 172 3.08 3.17 -5.82
N THR A 173 1.98 2.79 -5.17
CA THR A 173 0.63 3.25 -5.52
C THR A 173 0.48 4.77 -5.37
N ARG A 174 1.15 5.38 -4.38
CA ARG A 174 1.21 6.85 -4.22
C ARG A 174 1.80 7.56 -5.44
N LEU A 175 2.60 6.86 -6.25
CA LEU A 175 3.25 7.39 -7.44
C LEU A 175 2.39 7.29 -8.71
N THR A 176 1.25 6.60 -8.72
CA THR A 176 0.47 6.36 -9.95
C THR A 176 0.18 7.65 -10.73
N SER A 177 -0.27 8.71 -10.06
CA SER A 177 -0.55 9.98 -10.73
C SER A 177 0.73 10.68 -11.21
N TRP A 178 1.84 10.59 -10.46
CA TRP A 178 3.13 11.12 -10.89
C TRP A 178 3.65 10.40 -12.14
N ARG A 179 3.66 9.06 -12.11
CA ARG A 179 4.06 8.21 -13.22
C ARG A 179 3.22 8.49 -14.46
N GLY A 180 1.90 8.63 -14.31
CA GLY A 180 1.00 8.98 -15.41
C GLY A 180 1.32 10.33 -16.07
N GLN A 181 1.61 11.36 -15.28
CA GLN A 181 1.99 12.68 -15.84
C GLN A 181 3.36 12.64 -16.52
N LEU A 182 4.34 11.94 -15.94
CA LEU A 182 5.68 11.82 -16.53
C LEU A 182 5.65 10.99 -17.82
N ALA A 183 4.89 9.88 -17.84
CA ALA A 183 4.68 9.09 -19.06
C ALA A 183 4.02 9.93 -20.16
N ALA A 184 2.98 10.70 -19.83
CA ALA A 184 2.32 11.58 -20.80
C ALA A 184 3.25 12.68 -21.35
N VAL A 185 4.26 13.11 -20.58
CA VAL A 185 5.31 14.03 -21.04
C VAL A 185 6.28 13.32 -21.99
N LEU A 186 6.73 12.12 -21.64
CA LEU A 186 7.64 11.31 -22.45
C LEU A 186 7.01 10.90 -23.80
N ASP A 187 5.70 10.71 -23.85
CA ASP A 187 4.95 10.36 -25.06
C ASP A 187 4.70 11.55 -26.02
N GLN A 188 5.09 12.79 -25.63
CA GLN A 188 4.90 13.96 -26.50
C GLN A 188 5.78 13.87 -27.74
N ALA A 189 5.17 14.10 -28.92
CA ALA A 189 5.90 14.15 -30.17
C ALA A 189 6.98 15.24 -30.14
N GLY A 190 8.22 14.87 -30.47
CA GLY A 190 9.35 15.78 -30.49
C GLY A 190 10.05 15.97 -29.14
N MET A 191 9.68 15.20 -28.11
CA MET A 191 10.42 15.14 -26.85
C MET A 191 11.87 14.70 -27.12
N PRO A 192 12.89 15.50 -26.75
CA PRO A 192 14.29 15.10 -26.92
C PRO A 192 14.63 13.86 -26.08
N PRO A 193 15.65 13.08 -26.47
CA PRO A 193 16.12 11.97 -25.65
C PRO A 193 16.49 12.44 -24.24
N VAL A 194 15.97 11.76 -23.22
CA VAL A 194 16.38 11.98 -21.83
C VAL A 194 17.81 11.48 -21.65
N THR A 195 18.67 12.27 -21.02
CA THR A 195 20.07 11.90 -20.74
C THR A 195 20.33 11.63 -19.26
N GLY A 196 19.38 11.99 -18.40
CA GLY A 196 19.43 11.76 -16.96
C GLY A 196 18.15 12.25 -16.30
N THR A 197 17.93 11.86 -15.05
CA THR A 197 16.78 12.33 -14.27
C THR A 197 17.21 12.80 -12.89
N VAL A 198 16.45 13.72 -12.31
CA VAL A 198 16.65 14.17 -10.92
C VAL A 198 15.33 14.08 -10.18
N VAL A 199 15.33 13.39 -9.05
CA VAL A 199 14.17 13.15 -8.20
C VAL A 199 14.43 13.79 -6.84
N GLU A 200 13.60 14.76 -6.48
CA GLU A 200 13.72 15.52 -5.23
C GLU A 200 12.52 15.24 -4.34
N GLY A 201 12.79 14.86 -3.10
CA GLY A 201 11.77 14.50 -2.12
C GLY A 201 12.34 14.28 -0.73
N ALA A 202 11.46 13.95 0.20
CA ALA A 202 11.84 13.72 1.58
C ALA A 202 12.79 12.49 1.68
N PRO A 203 13.82 12.53 2.56
CA PRO A 203 14.75 11.42 2.73
C PRO A 203 14.10 10.16 3.33
N ASP A 204 13.00 10.34 4.06
CA ASP A 204 12.16 9.31 4.69
C ASP A 204 10.99 8.89 3.79
N SER A 205 11.02 9.18 2.49
CA SER A 205 9.95 8.83 1.55
C SER A 205 10.36 7.66 0.66
N ALA A 206 9.80 6.47 0.92
CA ALA A 206 9.91 5.29 0.04
C ALA A 206 9.54 5.62 -1.42
N SER A 207 8.51 6.45 -1.62
CA SER A 207 8.10 6.93 -2.95
C SER A 207 9.20 7.69 -3.71
N THR A 208 10.13 8.35 -3.01
CA THR A 208 11.25 9.08 -3.66
C THR A 208 12.20 8.08 -4.31
N TYR A 209 12.61 7.05 -3.56
CA TYR A 209 13.49 5.99 -4.06
C TYR A 209 12.85 5.18 -5.19
N LEU A 210 11.57 4.82 -5.04
CA LEU A 210 10.83 4.09 -6.08
C LEU A 210 10.65 4.90 -7.37
N MET A 211 10.44 6.21 -7.28
CA MET A 211 10.35 7.08 -8.46
C MET A 211 11.67 7.14 -9.22
N ALA A 212 12.79 7.31 -8.50
CA ALA A 212 14.13 7.32 -9.10
C ALA A 212 14.47 5.97 -9.75
N ALA A 213 14.24 4.88 -9.01
CA ALA A 213 14.42 3.51 -9.51
C ALA A 213 13.60 3.23 -10.76
N TRP A 214 12.33 3.67 -10.79
CA TRP A 214 11.47 3.51 -11.96
C TRP A 214 11.96 4.29 -13.18
N LEU A 215 12.33 5.57 -13.00
CA LEU A 215 12.84 6.38 -14.11
C LEU A 215 14.16 5.84 -14.66
N GLU A 216 15.07 5.45 -13.78
CA GLU A 216 16.35 4.84 -14.18
C GLU A 216 16.13 3.52 -14.93
N HIS A 217 15.25 2.66 -14.41
CA HIS A 217 14.92 1.39 -15.05
C HIS A 217 14.19 1.59 -16.40
N ALA A 218 13.20 2.47 -16.47
CA ALA A 218 12.42 2.68 -17.68
C ALA A 218 13.21 3.38 -18.80
N LEU A 219 14.05 4.35 -18.44
CA LEU A 219 14.76 5.20 -19.41
C LEU A 219 16.21 4.76 -19.66
N GLN A 220 16.76 3.86 -18.83
CA GLN A 220 18.15 3.39 -18.91
C GLN A 220 19.17 4.55 -18.84
N VAL A 221 18.84 5.59 -18.06
CA VAL A 221 19.71 6.75 -17.79
C VAL A 221 19.88 6.94 -16.28
N PRO A 222 20.97 7.58 -15.81
CA PRO A 222 21.17 7.80 -14.39
C PRO A 222 20.03 8.61 -13.76
N ALA A 223 19.57 8.20 -12.57
CA ALA A 223 18.72 9.00 -11.70
C ALA A 223 19.51 9.52 -10.51
N GLU A 224 19.51 10.84 -10.33
CA GLU A 224 20.04 11.51 -9.14
C GLU A 224 18.89 11.71 -8.14
N ILE A 225 19.14 11.37 -6.86
CA ILE A 225 18.19 11.62 -5.77
C ILE A 225 18.70 12.83 -4.98
N ILE A 226 17.85 13.85 -4.83
CA ILE A 226 18.10 15.01 -3.98
C ILE A 226 17.20 14.91 -2.75
N ALA A 227 17.81 14.69 -1.59
CA ALA A 227 17.10 14.72 -0.32
C ALA A 227 16.74 16.15 0.07
N ASP A 228 15.46 16.39 0.35
CA ASP A 228 14.94 17.66 0.85
C ASP A 228 14.22 17.41 2.19
N PRO A 229 14.86 17.69 3.34
CA PRO A 229 14.27 17.43 4.66
C PRO A 229 13.12 18.36 5.01
N GLU A 230 12.91 19.44 4.24
CA GLU A 230 11.84 20.43 4.48
C GLU A 230 10.50 20.01 3.83
N VAL A 231 10.44 18.83 3.20
CA VAL A 231 9.21 18.28 2.62
C VAL A 231 8.79 16.96 3.18
N THR A 232 7.57 16.61 2.82
CA THR A 232 7.01 15.28 2.97
C THR A 232 6.80 14.67 1.59
N GLY A 233 7.20 13.42 1.39
CA GLY A 233 7.04 12.71 0.12
C GLY A 233 7.79 13.34 -1.07
N LEU A 234 7.33 13.02 -2.28
CA LEU A 234 7.91 13.51 -3.54
C LEU A 234 7.53 14.98 -3.83
N ARG A 235 8.53 15.82 -4.13
CA ARG A 235 8.39 17.25 -4.45
C ARG A 235 8.56 17.53 -5.94
N ARG A 236 9.64 17.06 -6.57
CA ARG A 236 10.00 17.44 -7.94
C ARG A 236 10.65 16.28 -8.69
N VAL A 237 10.34 16.20 -9.98
CA VAL A 237 11.05 15.34 -10.94
C VAL A 237 11.51 16.20 -12.11
N ARG A 238 12.77 16.06 -12.49
CA ARG A 238 13.35 16.69 -13.69
C ARG A 238 13.83 15.62 -14.66
N LEU A 239 13.42 15.74 -15.92
CA LEU A 239 13.94 14.97 -17.05
C LEU A 239 14.96 15.86 -17.77
N LEU A 240 16.23 15.43 -17.81
CA LEU A 240 17.33 16.20 -18.38
C LEU A 240 17.52 15.86 -19.85
N HIS A 241 17.78 16.88 -20.66
CA HIS A 241 18.04 16.78 -22.10
C HIS A 241 19.21 17.69 -22.49
N ALA A 242 19.72 17.54 -23.71
CA ALA A 242 20.79 18.39 -24.23
C ALA A 242 20.40 19.89 -24.25
N ASP A 243 19.13 20.20 -24.51
CA ASP A 243 18.63 21.56 -24.70
C ASP A 243 17.93 22.15 -23.45
N GLY A 244 18.01 21.47 -22.31
CA GLY A 244 17.39 21.91 -21.06
C GLY A 244 16.76 20.76 -20.27
N SER A 245 15.70 21.04 -19.52
CA SER A 245 15.02 20.02 -18.72
C SER A 245 13.52 20.24 -18.70
N VAL A 246 12.77 19.14 -18.68
CA VAL A 246 11.35 19.16 -18.32
C VAL A 246 11.21 18.95 -16.82
N GLU A 247 10.50 19.82 -16.13
CA GLU A 247 10.30 19.76 -14.68
C GLU A 247 8.82 19.60 -14.34
N LEU A 248 8.50 18.59 -13.54
CA LEU A 248 7.23 18.46 -12.83
C LEU A 248 7.46 18.73 -11.35
N HIS A 249 6.90 19.83 -10.85
CA HIS A 249 7.13 20.29 -9.48
C HIS A 249 5.81 20.49 -8.74
N ARG A 250 5.65 19.80 -7.61
CA ARG A 250 4.49 19.90 -6.72
C ARG A 250 4.90 20.57 -5.40
N PRO A 251 4.75 21.90 -5.27
CA PRO A 251 5.18 22.64 -4.07
C PRO A 251 4.27 22.45 -2.85
N GLY A 252 3.08 21.87 -3.01
CA GLY A 252 2.13 21.62 -1.93
C GLY A 252 1.34 20.33 -2.17
N ASP A 253 0.09 20.27 -1.72
CA ASP A 253 -0.63 18.99 -1.64
C ASP A 253 -1.55 18.69 -2.82
N THR A 254 -1.91 19.68 -3.64
CA THR A 254 -3.01 19.53 -4.63
C THR A 254 -2.61 19.78 -6.07
N MET A 255 -1.65 20.67 -6.31
CA MET A 255 -1.32 21.19 -7.63
C MET A 255 0.16 21.03 -7.93
N ALA A 256 0.47 20.56 -9.14
CA ALA A 256 1.81 20.55 -9.71
C ALA A 256 1.92 21.55 -10.87
N PHE A 257 3.14 21.96 -11.16
CA PHE A 257 3.50 22.80 -12.27
C PHE A 257 4.42 22.01 -13.20
N LEU A 258 4.04 21.93 -14.47
CA LEU A 258 4.86 21.35 -15.52
C LEU A 258 5.53 22.48 -16.30
N HIS A 259 6.85 22.45 -16.35
CA HIS A 259 7.70 23.39 -17.05
C HIS A 259 8.43 22.66 -18.17
N GLN A 260 8.22 23.09 -19.41
CA GLN A 260 8.89 22.55 -20.59
C GLN A 260 9.58 23.70 -21.34
N PRO A 261 10.83 23.52 -21.83
CA PRO A 261 11.50 24.53 -22.61
C PRO A 261 10.65 25.00 -23.80
N GLY A 262 10.53 26.31 -23.98
CA GLY A 262 9.75 26.90 -25.08
C GLY A 262 8.23 26.82 -24.95
N GLN A 263 7.69 26.24 -23.87
CA GLN A 263 6.24 26.16 -23.65
C GLN A 263 5.80 26.96 -22.41
N PRO A 264 4.55 27.46 -22.38
CA PRO A 264 3.98 28.05 -21.17
C PRO A 264 3.93 27.03 -20.03
N ARG A 265 4.19 27.50 -18.81
CA ARG A 265 4.03 26.70 -17.60
C ARG A 265 2.58 26.21 -17.47
N GLN A 266 2.42 24.89 -17.34
CA GLN A 266 1.11 24.26 -17.17
C GLN A 266 0.82 24.00 -15.70
N ARG A 267 -0.46 24.04 -15.33
CA ARG A 267 -0.96 23.70 -13.99
C ARG A 267 -1.71 22.39 -14.07
N ILE A 268 -1.30 21.41 -13.26
CA ILE A 268 -1.83 20.05 -13.27
C ILE A 268 -2.37 19.72 -11.89
N ALA A 269 -3.58 19.16 -11.84
CA ALA A 269 -4.10 18.59 -10.60
C ALA A 269 -3.29 17.34 -10.27
N LEU A 270 -2.55 17.38 -9.16
CA LEU A 270 -1.71 16.27 -8.71
C LEU A 270 -1.84 16.13 -7.19
N PRO A 271 -3.04 15.82 -6.68
CA PRO A 271 -3.27 15.72 -5.25
C PRO A 271 -2.43 14.61 -4.64
N ARG A 272 -2.01 14.82 -3.39
CA ARG A 272 -1.49 13.75 -2.56
C ARG A 272 -2.56 12.69 -2.40
N ARG A 273 -2.14 11.45 -2.58
CA ARG A 273 -3.02 10.30 -2.45
C ARG A 273 -3.09 9.92 -0.98
N SER A 274 -4.30 9.82 -0.45
CA SER A 274 -4.53 9.33 0.89
C SER A 274 -4.30 7.82 0.95
N LEU A 275 -4.16 7.27 2.17
CA LEU A 275 -4.10 5.82 2.38
C LEU A 275 -5.31 5.11 1.75
N ARG A 276 -6.49 5.73 1.87
CA ARG A 276 -7.76 5.22 1.35
C ARG A 276 -7.75 5.10 -0.17
N ASP A 277 -7.26 6.14 -0.85
CA ASP A 277 -7.17 6.17 -2.31
C ASP A 277 -6.18 5.12 -2.85
N CYS A 278 -5.10 4.87 -2.11
CA CYS A 278 -4.09 3.88 -2.48
C CYS A 278 -4.64 2.47 -2.27
N LEU A 279 -5.23 2.20 -1.10
CA LEU A 279 -5.81 0.89 -0.82
C LEU A 279 -6.95 0.55 -1.79
N ALA A 280 -7.84 1.50 -2.10
CA ALA A 280 -8.90 1.31 -3.09
C ALA A 280 -8.33 0.94 -4.48
N GLU A 281 -7.23 1.58 -4.91
CA GLU A 281 -6.58 1.23 -6.17
C GLU A 281 -6.00 -0.18 -6.17
N GLU A 282 -5.32 -0.59 -5.10
CA GLU A 282 -4.74 -1.94 -5.01
C GLU A 282 -5.80 -3.05 -4.97
N LEU A 283 -7.01 -2.75 -4.49
CA LEU A 283 -8.13 -3.71 -4.51
C LEU A 283 -8.80 -3.82 -5.89
N ARG A 284 -8.50 -2.93 -6.84
CA ARG A 284 -9.10 -2.93 -8.18
C ARG A 284 -8.52 -3.99 -9.11
N ARG A 285 -7.23 -4.31 -8.94
CA ARG A 285 -6.52 -5.32 -9.74
C ARG A 285 -5.66 -6.17 -8.82
N LEU A 286 -5.98 -7.46 -8.77
CA LEU A 286 -5.31 -8.40 -7.86
C LEU A 286 -4.16 -9.17 -8.52
N ASP A 287 -4.04 -9.11 -9.85
CA ASP A 287 -2.90 -9.68 -10.57
C ASP A 287 -1.59 -8.98 -10.16
N PRO A 288 -0.44 -9.66 -10.28
CA PRO A 288 0.86 -9.05 -10.04
C PRO A 288 1.05 -7.73 -10.81
N ASP A 289 1.66 -6.75 -10.15
CA ASP A 289 2.20 -5.55 -10.82
C ASP A 289 3.65 -5.88 -11.23
N GLU A 290 3.81 -6.28 -12.50
CA GLU A 290 5.11 -6.66 -13.07
C GLU A 290 6.10 -5.48 -13.04
N VAL A 291 5.62 -4.25 -13.30
CA VAL A 291 6.46 -3.05 -13.30
C VAL A 291 6.96 -2.76 -11.88
N PHE A 292 6.11 -2.89 -10.87
CA PHE A 292 6.56 -2.80 -9.48
C PHE A 292 7.65 -3.82 -9.17
N GLY A 293 7.44 -5.09 -9.55
CA GLY A 293 8.40 -6.17 -9.33
C GLY A 293 9.77 -5.88 -9.96
N GLU A 294 9.78 -5.46 -11.23
CA GLU A 294 11.01 -5.09 -11.96
C GLU A 294 11.71 -3.87 -11.33
N VAL A 295 10.94 -2.83 -10.97
CA VAL A 295 11.49 -1.63 -10.33
C VAL A 295 12.09 -1.95 -8.96
N LEU A 296 11.40 -2.76 -8.17
CA LEU A 296 11.84 -3.13 -6.82
C LEU A 296 13.08 -4.02 -6.87
N THR A 297 13.07 -5.08 -7.68
CA THR A 297 14.13 -6.11 -7.68
C THR A 297 15.33 -5.75 -8.55
N GLU A 298 15.13 -5.00 -9.64
CA GLU A 298 16.22 -4.64 -10.55
C GLU A 298 16.56 -3.15 -10.54
N GLY A 299 15.55 -2.29 -10.50
CA GLY A 299 15.72 -0.83 -10.55
C GLY A 299 16.32 -0.25 -9.28
N LEU A 300 15.82 -0.68 -8.12
CA LEU A 300 16.17 -0.10 -6.83
C LEU A 300 17.64 -0.30 -6.48
N ALA A 301 18.14 -1.53 -6.57
CA ALA A 301 19.53 -1.85 -6.27
C ALA A 301 20.51 -1.08 -7.17
N LYS A 302 20.20 -0.97 -8.48
CA LYS A 302 21.00 -0.19 -9.44
C LYS A 302 21.04 1.29 -9.05
N CYS A 303 19.88 1.88 -8.77
CA CYS A 303 19.74 3.29 -8.41
C CYS A 303 20.49 3.61 -7.10
N LEU A 304 20.27 2.82 -6.04
CA LEU A 304 20.88 3.05 -4.73
C LEU A 304 22.40 2.80 -4.69
N SER A 305 22.92 1.93 -5.57
CA SER A 305 24.37 1.71 -5.68
C SER A 305 25.15 2.93 -6.19
N ARG A 306 24.48 3.81 -6.96
CA ARG A 306 25.08 5.01 -7.54
C ARG A 306 25.06 6.21 -6.61
N GLU A 307 24.06 6.30 -5.73
CA GLU A 307 23.97 7.34 -4.71
C GLU A 307 25.24 7.40 -3.84
N GLY A 308 25.74 6.23 -3.43
CA GLY A 308 26.98 6.10 -2.66
C GLY A 308 28.28 6.26 -3.47
N ALA A 309 28.19 6.39 -4.79
CA ALA A 309 29.33 6.58 -5.69
C ALA A 309 29.56 8.06 -6.08
N THR A 310 28.75 8.98 -5.54
CA THR A 310 28.92 10.42 -5.74
C THR A 310 30.09 10.91 -4.87
N PRO A 311 31.15 11.50 -5.46
CA PRO A 311 32.36 11.91 -4.75
C PRO A 311 32.16 13.12 -3.83
#